data_AF-A0A7S2NU28-F1
#
_entry.id   AF-A0A7S2NU28-F1
#
_cell.length_a   1.000
_cell.length_b   1.000
_cell.length_c   1.000
_cell.angle_alpha   90.00
_cell.angle_beta   90.00
_cell.angle_gamma   90.00
#
_symmetry.space_group_name_H-M   'P 1'
#
loop_
_entity.id
_entity.type
_entity.pdbx_description
1 polymer ?
#
loop_
_entity_poly.entity_id
_entity_poly.type
_entity_poly.pdbx_seq_one_letter_code
_entity_poly.pdbx_strand_id
1 'polypeptide(L)'
;NTSWDQYSYCFFTGDSNVCLSAGRHIGRESAWGLGAGRLQGQCSGNEDVGSWYSVPAESECADGSPVGTNGCTWGGARVVRTIAARCLFEDRGLADACRAEAGVRPYKRASNIFTAAF
;
A
#
# COMPACT_ATOMS: atom_id res chain seq x y z
N ASN A 1 16.03 4.13 11.59
CA ASN A 1 15.33 3.22 12.51
C ASN A 1 13.86 3.22 12.12
N THR A 2 13.47 2.39 11.15
CA THR A 2 12.07 2.29 10.69
C THR A 2 11.54 0.92 11.14
N SER A 3 11.08 0.85 12.39
CA SER A 3 10.40 -0.34 12.89
C SER A 3 8.98 -0.34 12.33
N TRP A 4 8.72 -1.20 11.35
CA TRP A 4 7.37 -1.52 10.88
C TRP A 4 6.74 -2.54 11.82
N ASP A 5 5.42 -2.51 11.94
CA ASP A 5 4.64 -3.62 12.50
C ASP A 5 4.40 -4.70 11.43
N GLN A 6 3.81 -5.82 11.86
CA GLN A 6 3.27 -6.82 10.95
C GLN A 6 2.15 -6.20 10.10
N TYR A 7 2.16 -6.47 8.79
CA TYR A 7 1.05 -6.10 7.93
C TYR A 7 -0.26 -6.73 8.40
N SER A 8 -1.34 -5.97 8.27
CA SER A 8 -2.71 -6.38 8.55
C SER A 8 -3.63 -5.99 7.41
N TYR A 9 -4.68 -6.78 7.21
CA TYR A 9 -5.73 -6.42 6.25
C TYR A 9 -6.56 -5.27 6.79
N CYS A 10 -6.63 -4.17 6.02
CA CYS A 10 -7.48 -3.04 6.33
C CYS A 10 -8.69 -3.01 5.41
N PHE A 11 -9.86 -2.72 5.96
CA PHE A 11 -11.09 -2.57 5.19
C PHE A 11 -11.98 -1.50 5.79
N PHE A 12 -12.88 -0.98 4.96
CA PHE A 12 -13.89 -0.02 5.38
C PHE A 12 -15.11 -0.77 5.92
N THR A 13 -15.54 -0.44 7.14
CA THR A 13 -16.68 -1.06 7.83
C THR A 13 -18.03 -0.41 7.49
N GLY A 14 -18.02 0.69 6.74
CA GLY A 14 -19.19 1.55 6.53
C GLY A 14 -19.03 2.91 7.21
N ASP A 15 -18.37 2.94 8.37
CA ASP A 15 -18.16 4.15 9.17
C ASP A 15 -16.67 4.51 9.31
N SER A 16 -15.78 3.51 9.30
CA SER A 16 -14.36 3.71 9.53
C SER A 16 -13.49 2.71 8.76
N ASN A 17 -12.24 3.08 8.53
CA ASN A 17 -11.20 2.15 8.07
C ASN A 17 -10.62 1.43 9.29
N VAL A 18 -10.70 0.11 9.30
CA VAL A 18 -10.21 -0.74 10.40
C VAL A 18 -9.20 -1.73 9.84
N CYS A 19 -8.06 -1.86 10.52
CA CYS A 19 -7.03 -2.85 10.20
C CYS A 19 -7.08 -4.01 11.19
N LEU A 20 -7.24 -5.25 10.69
CA LEU A 20 -7.36 -6.45 11.51
C LEU A 20 -6.05 -6.77 12.22
N SER A 21 -6.06 -6.77 13.54
CA SER A 21 -4.88 -7.12 14.36
C SER A 21 -3.69 -6.17 14.17
N ALA A 22 -3.94 -4.95 13.69
CA ALA A 22 -2.90 -3.94 13.65
C ALA A 22 -2.59 -3.45 15.07
N GLY A 23 -1.29 -3.34 15.39
CA GLY A 23 -0.87 -2.53 16.52
C GLY A 23 -1.06 -1.04 16.24
N ARG A 24 -0.44 -0.18 17.06
CA ARG A 24 -0.44 1.29 16.82
C ARG A 24 0.58 1.75 15.78
N HIS A 25 1.27 0.83 15.12
CA HIS A 25 2.34 1.11 14.17
C HIS A 25 1.90 0.76 12.74
N ILE A 26 2.52 1.43 11.75
CA ILE A 26 2.33 1.08 10.34
C ILE A 26 2.82 -0.35 10.13
N GLY A 27 1.95 -1.22 9.64
CA GLY A 27 2.36 -2.55 9.19
C GLY A 27 2.83 -2.51 7.74
N ARG A 28 3.79 -3.37 7.40
CA ARG A 28 4.35 -3.43 6.05
C ARG A 28 4.60 -4.87 5.61
N GLU A 29 4.24 -5.17 4.37
CA GLU A 29 4.67 -6.38 3.67
C GLU A 29 4.92 -6.10 2.19
N SER A 30 5.53 -7.04 1.50
CA SER A 30 5.47 -7.08 0.04
C SER A 30 4.05 -7.31 -0.46
N ALA A 31 3.68 -6.73 -1.60
CA ALA A 31 2.35 -6.95 -2.16
C ALA A 31 2.07 -8.45 -2.33
N TRP A 32 0.90 -8.89 -1.87
CA TRP A 32 0.47 -10.30 -1.88
C TRP A 32 1.37 -11.28 -1.13
N GLY A 33 2.23 -10.81 -0.22
CA GLY A 33 3.16 -11.67 0.51
C GLY A 33 4.17 -12.37 -0.42
N LEU A 34 4.58 -11.72 -1.50
CA LEU A 34 5.42 -12.28 -2.54
C LEU A 34 6.93 -12.05 -2.30
N GLY A 35 7.29 -11.27 -1.30
CA GLY A 35 8.64 -10.81 -1.00
C GLY A 35 9.54 -11.87 -0.35
N ALA A 36 10.76 -11.47 -0.05
CA ALA A 36 11.79 -12.40 0.41
C ALA A 36 11.58 -12.86 1.87
N GLY A 37 11.90 -14.14 2.10
CA GLY A 37 12.06 -14.74 3.42
C GLY A 37 10.76 -14.91 4.22
N ARG A 38 10.92 -15.34 5.48
CA ARG A 38 9.80 -15.66 6.37
C ARG A 38 8.89 -14.48 6.74
N LEU A 39 9.40 -13.25 6.55
CA LEU A 39 8.69 -12.01 6.85
C LEU A 39 8.07 -11.36 5.61
N GLN A 40 8.00 -12.10 4.48
CA GLN A 40 7.29 -11.67 3.28
C GLN A 40 7.68 -10.25 2.83
N GLY A 41 8.97 -9.95 2.82
CA GLY A 41 9.50 -8.67 2.38
C GLY A 41 9.28 -7.47 3.29
N GLN A 42 8.90 -7.66 4.56
CA GLN A 42 8.79 -6.58 5.55
C GLN A 42 10.09 -5.76 5.69
N CYS A 43 11.25 -6.42 5.52
CA CYS A 43 12.58 -5.83 5.65
C CYS A 43 13.36 -5.70 4.33
N SER A 44 12.71 -5.90 3.17
CA SER A 44 13.33 -5.71 1.85
C SER A 44 12.70 -4.55 1.07
N GLY A 45 13.34 -4.11 -0.01
CA GLY A 45 12.83 -3.03 -0.86
C GLY A 45 11.51 -3.36 -1.57
N ASN A 46 11.31 -4.62 -1.96
CA ASN A 46 10.14 -5.11 -2.69
C ASN A 46 9.98 -4.44 -4.06
N GLU A 47 11.07 -4.14 -4.77
CA GLU A 47 11.05 -3.40 -6.04
C GLU A 47 10.34 -4.18 -7.17
N ASP A 48 10.26 -5.50 -7.08
CA ASP A 48 9.66 -6.38 -8.07
C ASP A 48 8.14 -6.55 -7.91
N VAL A 49 7.60 -6.29 -6.72
CA VAL A 49 6.18 -6.49 -6.35
C VAL A 49 5.49 -5.29 -5.74
N GLY A 50 6.25 -4.32 -5.25
CA GLY A 50 5.75 -3.23 -4.43
C GLY A 50 5.52 -3.62 -2.98
N SER A 51 5.14 -2.63 -2.17
CA SER A 51 4.84 -2.81 -0.74
C SER A 51 3.39 -2.49 -0.47
N TRP A 52 2.77 -3.28 0.40
CA TRP A 52 1.50 -2.96 1.03
C TRP A 52 1.74 -2.45 2.44
N TYR A 53 0.89 -1.51 2.84
CA TYR A 53 0.96 -0.85 4.15
C TYR A 53 -0.40 -0.94 4.82
N SER A 54 -0.40 -1.25 6.11
CA SER A 54 -1.57 -1.11 6.97
C SER A 54 -1.40 0.14 7.82
N VAL A 55 -2.36 1.06 7.72
CA VAL A 55 -2.33 2.39 8.34
C VAL A 55 -3.50 2.53 9.32
N PRO A 56 -3.35 2.12 10.59
CA PRO A 56 -4.43 2.13 11.57
C PRO A 56 -4.87 3.56 11.89
N ALA A 57 -6.18 3.83 11.82
CA ALA A 57 -6.73 5.18 12.00
C ALA A 57 -6.35 5.79 13.37
N GLU A 58 -6.30 4.98 14.42
CA GLU A 58 -5.89 5.36 15.77
C GLU A 58 -4.42 5.80 15.90
N SER A 59 -3.62 5.57 14.85
CA SER A 59 -2.22 5.97 14.77
C SER A 59 -1.97 7.12 13.79
N GLU A 60 -3.05 7.68 13.23
CA GLU A 60 -2.97 8.88 12.41
C GLU A 60 -2.58 10.10 13.26
N CYS A 61 -1.68 10.93 12.73
CA CYS A 61 -1.29 12.20 13.31
C CYS A 61 -2.37 13.23 13.02
N ALA A 62 -2.69 14.05 14.03
CA ALA A 62 -3.57 15.19 13.84
C ALA A 62 -3.03 16.12 12.72
N ASP A 63 -3.95 16.76 12.00
CA ASP A 63 -3.59 17.65 10.89
C ASP A 63 -2.53 18.69 11.30
N GLY A 64 -1.49 18.81 10.47
CA GLY A 64 -0.36 19.70 10.71
C GLY A 64 0.65 19.22 11.77
N SER A 65 0.38 18.12 12.49
CA SER A 65 1.32 17.57 13.47
C SER A 65 2.42 16.74 12.78
N PRO A 66 3.69 16.88 13.19
CA PRO A 66 4.76 16.01 12.70
C PRO A 66 4.51 14.54 13.08
N VAL A 67 4.89 13.63 12.19
CA VAL A 67 4.92 12.17 12.49
C VAL A 67 5.76 11.90 13.73
N GLY A 68 5.24 11.07 14.64
CA GLY A 68 5.83 10.77 15.95
C GLY A 68 5.25 11.60 17.10
N THR A 69 4.50 12.68 16.82
CA THR A 69 3.83 13.47 17.86
C THR A 69 2.85 12.60 18.64
N ASN A 70 2.99 12.54 19.97
CA ASN A 70 2.15 11.71 20.84
C ASN A 70 2.06 10.23 20.42
N GLY A 71 3.09 9.72 19.74
CA GLY A 71 3.14 8.34 19.27
C GLY A 71 2.28 8.03 18.04
N CYS A 72 1.79 9.04 17.31
CA CYS A 72 1.22 8.83 15.98
C CYS A 72 2.31 8.37 14.99
N THR A 73 1.94 7.56 14.00
CA THR A 73 2.91 6.86 13.14
C THR A 73 2.77 7.19 11.66
N TRP A 74 1.63 7.74 11.23
CA TRP A 74 1.41 8.23 9.87
C TRP A 74 0.52 9.47 9.88
N GLY A 75 0.56 10.28 8.83
CA GLY A 75 -0.30 11.46 8.73
C GLY A 75 0.17 12.40 7.62
N GLY A 76 -0.56 13.49 7.41
CA GLY A 76 -0.27 14.46 6.34
C GLY A 76 -0.49 13.90 4.93
N ALA A 77 -1.23 12.79 4.81
CA ALA A 77 -1.63 12.24 3.53
C ALA A 77 -2.66 13.19 2.88
N ARG A 78 -2.34 13.68 1.69
CA ARG A 78 -3.23 14.56 0.91
C ARG A 78 -3.45 13.98 -0.46
N VAL A 79 -4.68 14.06 -0.95
CA VAL A 79 -4.99 13.69 -2.33
C VAL A 79 -4.30 14.72 -3.24
N VAL A 80 -3.35 14.26 -4.06
CA VAL A 80 -2.61 15.12 -5.00
C VAL A 80 -3.26 15.07 -6.39
N ARG A 81 -3.68 13.88 -6.84
CA ARG A 81 -4.34 13.64 -8.12
C ARG A 81 -5.30 12.47 -7.98
N THR A 82 -6.37 12.50 -8.77
CA THR A 82 -7.31 11.39 -8.92
C THR A 82 -7.40 11.04 -10.40
N ILE A 83 -7.35 9.75 -10.71
CA ILE A 83 -7.61 9.25 -12.06
C ILE A 83 -8.93 8.50 -12.07
N ALA A 84 -9.70 8.65 -13.16
CA ALA A 84 -10.88 7.84 -13.36
C ALA A 84 -10.48 6.37 -13.54
N ALA A 85 -11.12 5.46 -12.79
CA ALA A 85 -10.87 4.02 -12.89
C ALA A 85 -10.98 3.51 -14.34
N ARG A 86 -11.95 4.04 -15.10
CA ARG A 86 -12.11 3.76 -16.54
C ARG A 86 -10.85 4.01 -17.37
N CYS A 87 -10.16 5.14 -17.14
CA CYS A 87 -8.92 5.45 -17.86
C CYS A 87 -7.85 4.37 -17.63
N LEU A 88 -7.78 3.85 -16.42
CA LEU A 88 -6.80 2.85 -16.05
C LEU A 88 -7.16 1.46 -16.58
N PHE A 89 -8.41 1.02 -16.36
CA PHE A 89 -8.83 -0.34 -16.64
C PHE A 89 -9.30 -0.56 -18.08
N GLU A 90 -10.05 0.39 -18.66
CA GLU A 90 -10.59 0.26 -20.02
C GLU A 90 -9.64 0.90 -21.04
N ASP A 91 -9.31 2.18 -20.89
CA ASP A 91 -8.60 2.92 -21.94
C ASP A 91 -7.12 2.51 -22.07
N ARG A 92 -6.51 2.10 -20.95
CA ARG A 92 -5.09 1.71 -20.90
C ARG A 92 -4.86 0.21 -20.69
N GLY A 93 -5.92 -0.56 -20.48
CA GLY A 93 -5.86 -2.03 -20.40
C GLY A 93 -5.06 -2.57 -19.22
N LEU A 94 -5.09 -1.91 -18.05
CA LEU A 94 -4.35 -2.39 -16.87
C LEU A 94 -4.77 -3.81 -16.46
N ALA A 95 -6.06 -4.13 -16.51
CA ALA A 95 -6.57 -5.45 -16.11
C ALA A 95 -5.98 -6.58 -16.98
N ASP A 96 -5.84 -6.35 -18.28
CA ASP A 96 -5.26 -7.33 -19.22
C ASP A 96 -3.78 -7.52 -18.98
N ALA A 97 -3.04 -6.43 -18.72
CA ALA A 97 -1.64 -6.51 -18.35
C ALA A 97 -1.43 -7.30 -17.06
N CYS A 98 -2.21 -7.02 -16.01
CA CYS A 98 -2.14 -7.76 -14.75
C CYS A 98 -2.45 -9.26 -14.93
N ARG A 99 -3.45 -9.61 -15.75
CA ARG A 99 -3.78 -11.01 -16.04
C ARG A 99 -2.68 -11.73 -16.81
N ALA A 100 -2.07 -11.05 -17.79
CA ALA A 100 -0.97 -11.61 -18.56
C ALA A 100 0.31 -11.80 -17.73
N GLU A 101 0.52 -10.97 -16.72
CA GLU A 101 1.68 -11.03 -15.81
C GLU A 101 1.39 -11.81 -14.51
N ALA A 102 0.19 -12.40 -14.37
CA ALA A 102 -0.21 -13.10 -13.17
C ALA A 102 0.77 -14.26 -12.84
N GLY A 103 1.30 -14.26 -11.62
CA GLY A 103 2.26 -15.27 -11.15
C GLY A 103 3.69 -15.09 -11.66
N VAL A 104 3.95 -14.09 -12.52
CA VAL A 104 5.28 -13.80 -13.07
C VAL A 104 5.71 -12.42 -12.59
N ARG A 105 6.65 -12.40 -11.64
CA ARG A 105 7.28 -11.16 -11.17
C ARG A 105 8.49 -10.82 -12.04
N PRO A 106 8.76 -9.53 -12.33
CA PRO A 106 7.99 -8.34 -11.95
C PRO A 106 6.83 -8.00 -12.91
N TYR A 107 5.80 -7.33 -12.38
CA TYR A 107 4.63 -6.81 -13.11
C TYR A 107 4.96 -5.54 -13.94
N LYS A 108 5.92 -5.65 -14.87
CA LYS A 108 6.52 -4.51 -15.58
C LYS A 108 5.50 -3.76 -16.45
N ARG A 109 4.72 -4.49 -17.25
CA ARG A 109 3.75 -3.88 -18.18
C ARG A 109 2.65 -3.19 -17.38
N ALA A 110 2.11 -3.85 -16.36
CA ALA A 110 1.10 -3.26 -15.49
C ALA A 110 1.62 -2.00 -14.77
N SER A 111 2.85 -2.05 -14.23
CA SER A 111 3.49 -0.90 -13.58
C SER A 111 3.70 0.29 -14.52
N ASN A 112 4.12 0.03 -15.77
CA ASN A 112 4.28 1.08 -16.79
C ASN A 112 2.94 1.73 -17.16
N ILE A 113 1.87 0.94 -17.31
CA ILE A 113 0.52 1.45 -17.57
C ILE A 113 0.06 2.37 -16.43
N PHE A 114 0.21 1.92 -15.18
CA PHE A 114 -0.19 2.69 -14.01
C PHE A 114 0.59 4.00 -13.88
N THR A 115 1.92 3.94 -14.02
CA THR A 115 2.79 5.12 -13.90
C THR A 115 2.50 6.15 -14.98
N ALA A 116 2.22 5.71 -16.21
CA ALA A 116 1.90 6.61 -17.32
C ALA A 116 0.50 7.25 -17.23
N ALA A 117 -0.31 6.85 -16.25
CA ALA A 117 -1.69 7.31 -16.09
C ALA A 117 -1.79 8.56 -15.19
N PHE A 118 -0.75 8.87 -14.42
CA PHE A 118 -0.64 10.03 -13.54
C PHE A 118 0.27 11.12 -14.11
#